data_AF-A0A6N6JM13-F1
#
_entry.id   AF-A0A6N6JM13-F1
#
_cell.length_a   1.000
_cell.length_b   1.000
_cell.length_c   1.000
_cell.angle_alpha   90.00
_cell.angle_beta   90.00
_cell.angle_gamma   90.00
#
_symmetry.space_group_name_H-M   'P 1'
#
loop_
_entity.id
_entity.type
_entity.pdbx_description
1 polymer ?
#
loop_
_entity_poly.entity_id
_entity_poly.type
_entity_poly.pdbx_seq_one_letter_code
_entity_poly.pdbx_strand_id
1 'polypeptide(L)' 'MTKAQKSLFKGLKKDAHREAFVEMLTAQQDCMGKYGHWRPSYLKKLEKKKIKPMDFLSGQT' A
#
# COMPACT_ATOMS: atom_id res chain seq x y z
N MET A 1 -5.41 6.08 -1.82
CA MET A 1 -4.35 7.09 -1.52
C MET A 1 -4.73 8.46 -2.07
N THR A 2 -4.79 9.48 -1.21
CA THR A 2 -5.01 10.88 -1.60
C THR A 2 -3.77 11.53 -2.23
N LYS A 3 -3.91 12.73 -2.82
CA LYS A 3 -2.77 13.48 -3.41
C LYS A 3 -1.71 13.84 -2.36
N ALA A 4 -2.12 14.25 -1.16
CA ALA A 4 -1.21 14.57 -0.05
C ALA A 4 -0.44 13.32 0.43
N GLN A 5 -1.14 12.20 0.64
CA GLN A 5 -0.54 10.91 1.00
C GLN A 5 0.47 10.44 -0.07
N LYS A 6 0.15 10.63 -1.36
CA LYS A 6 1.08 10.32 -2.46
C LYS A 6 2.35 11.17 -2.41
N SER A 7 2.21 12.45 -2.09
CA SER A 7 3.37 13.35 -1.95
C SER A 7 4.25 12.93 -0.78
N LEU A 8 3.63 12.62 0.36
CA LEU A 8 4.31 12.11 1.55
C LEU A 8 5.09 10.82 1.25
N PHE A 9 4.46 9.84 0.61
CA PHE A 9 5.12 8.59 0.22
C PHE A 9 6.37 8.80 -0.63
N LYS A 10 6.34 9.77 -1.57
CA LYS A 10 7.50 10.11 -2.42
C LYS A 10 8.66 10.70 -1.64
N GLY A 11 8.40 11.34 -0.50
CA GLY A 11 9.44 11.86 0.39
C GLY A 11 10.23 10.78 1.12
N LEU A 12 9.65 9.57 1.27
CA LEU A 12 10.27 8.46 2.00
C LEU A 12 11.46 7.89 1.23
N LYS A 13 12.60 7.81 1.90
CA LYS A 13 13.88 7.37 1.33
C LYS A 13 14.19 5.90 1.56
N LYS A 14 13.88 5.39 2.76
CA LYS A 14 14.11 4.00 3.14
C LYS A 14 12.92 3.14 2.77
N ASP A 15 13.17 1.94 2.29
CA ASP A 15 12.11 1.01 1.88
C ASP A 15 11.26 0.55 3.08
N ALA A 16 11.88 0.33 4.24
CA ALA A 16 11.16 0.05 5.49
C ALA A 16 10.11 1.14 5.84
N HIS A 17 10.41 2.43 5.58
CA HIS A 17 9.44 3.50 5.82
C HIS A 17 8.30 3.46 4.81
N ARG A 18 8.59 3.10 3.56
CA ARG A 18 7.58 2.96 2.50
C ARG A 18 6.65 1.80 2.79
N GLU A 19 7.17 0.68 3.28
CA GLU A 19 6.41 -0.47 3.72
C GLU A 19 5.47 -0.12 4.86
N ALA A 20 6.00 0.45 5.95
CA ALA A 20 5.20 0.91 7.09
C ALA A 20 4.13 1.94 6.69
N PHE A 21 4.43 2.83 5.74
CA PHE A 21 3.43 3.76 5.21
C PHE A 21 2.30 3.04 4.46
N VAL A 22 2.64 2.04 3.64
CA VAL A 22 1.65 1.26 2.89
C VAL A 22 0.78 0.45 3.85
N GLU A 23 1.36 -0.11 4.92
CA GLU A 23 0.63 -0.82 5.99
C GLU A 23 -0.42 0.07 6.65
N MET A 24 0.01 1.24 7.16
CA MET A 24 -0.88 2.22 7.76
C MET A 24 -1.96 2.68 6.79
N LEU A 25 -1.59 2.95 5.52
CA LEU A 25 -2.55 3.35 4.49
C LEU A 25 -3.61 2.26 4.27
N THR A 26 -3.22 0.99 4.19
CA THR A 26 -4.17 -0.10 3.97
C THR A 26 -5.13 -0.26 5.15
N ALA A 27 -4.65 -0.18 6.39
CA ALA A 27 -5.51 -0.23 7.57
C ALA A 27 -6.54 0.92 7.57
N GLN A 28 -6.10 2.14 7.25
CA GLN A 28 -7.01 3.29 7.10
C GLN A 28 -8.05 3.05 6.00
N GLN A 29 -7.61 2.51 4.86
CA GLN A 29 -8.47 2.25 3.71
C GLN A 29 -9.55 1.20 4.00
N ASP A 30 -9.22 0.19 4.80
CA ASP A 30 -10.15 -0.85 5.24
C ASP A 30 -11.25 -0.24 6.12
N CYS A 31 -10.91 0.63 7.07
CA CYS A 31 -11.91 1.36 7.88
C CYS A 31 -12.81 2.29 7.05
N MET A 32 -12.29 2.86 5.97
CA MET A 32 -13.05 3.80 5.12
C MET A 32 -13.98 3.11 4.10
N GLY A 33 -13.81 1.80 3.84
CA GLY A 33 -14.69 0.98 3.00
C GLY A 33 -14.72 1.26 1.48
N LYS A 34 -14.20 2.40 1.01
CA LYS A 34 -14.27 2.84 -0.42
C LYS A 34 -13.06 2.48 -1.28
N TYR A 35 -12.09 1.76 -0.71
CA TYR A 35 -10.78 1.57 -1.32
C TYR A 35 -10.41 0.12 -1.62
N GLY A 36 -11.36 -0.82 -1.56
CA GLY A 36 -11.09 -2.25 -1.79
C GLY A 36 -10.40 -2.56 -3.13
N HIS A 37 -10.67 -1.76 -4.18
CA HIS A 37 -10.02 -1.90 -5.50
C HIS A 37 -8.52 -1.55 -5.51
N TRP A 38 -8.02 -0.85 -4.48
CA TRP A 38 -6.63 -0.40 -4.42
C TRP A 38 -5.66 -1.55 -4.18
N ARG A 39 -5.98 -2.46 -3.23
CA ARG A 39 -5.15 -3.62 -2.88
C ARG A 39 -4.85 -4.53 -4.08
N PRO A 40 -5.83 -5.06 -4.84
CA PRO A 40 -5.55 -5.90 -6.01
C PRO A 40 -4.78 -5.16 -7.10
N SER A 41 -5.04 -3.85 -7.28
CA SER A 41 -4.30 -3.02 -8.23
C SER A 41 -2.83 -2.86 -7.83
N TYR A 42 -2.56 -2.73 -6.52
CA TYR A 42 -1.21 -2.62 -5.99
C TYR A 42 -0.46 -3.95 -6.09
N LEU A 43 -1.10 -5.08 -5.77
CA LEU A 43 -0.54 -6.42 -5.92
C LEU A 43 -0.10 -6.71 -7.37
N LYS A 44 -0.96 -6.44 -8.36
CA LYS A 44 -0.61 -6.56 -9.79
C LYS A 44 0.62 -5.72 -10.17
N LYS A 45 0.77 -4.55 -9.55
CA LYS A 45 1.92 -3.67 -9.79
C LYS A 45 3.20 -4.23 -9.18
N LEU A 46 3.12 -4.82 -7.98
CA LEU A 46 4.27 -5.49 -7.35
C LEU A 46 4.70 -6.71 -8.16
N GLU A 47 3.75 -7.51 -8.62
CA GLU A 47 3.98 -8.67 -9.49
C GLU A 47 4.70 -8.27 -10.78
N LYS A 48 4.20 -7.25 -11.50
CA LYS A 48 4.85 -6.71 -12.70
C LYS A 48 6.29 -6.24 -12.45
N LYS A 49 6.57 -5.79 -11.23
CA LYS A 49 7.90 -5.34 -10.80
C LYS A 49 8.75 -6.45 -10.17
N LYS A 50 8.23 -7.68 -10.07
CA LYS A 50 8.86 -8.81 -9.38
C LYS A 50 9.21 -8.50 -7.92
N ILE A 51 8.41 -7.66 -7.27
CA ILE A 51 8.54 -7.32 -5.84
C ILE A 51 7.63 -8.25 -5.05
N LYS A 52 8.15 -8.84 -3.98
CA LYS A 52 7.34 -9.66 -3.07
C LYS A 52 6.33 -8.77 -2.33
N PRO A 53 5.05 -9.15 -2.26
CA PRO A 53 4.08 -8.47 -1.41
C PRO A 53 4.52 -8.51 0.06
N MET A 54 4.21 -7.43 0.78
CA MET A 54 4.35 -7.37 2.23
C MET A 54 3.30 -8.27 2.90
N ASP A 55 3.61 -8.83 4.06
CA ASP A 55 2.79 -9.85 4.72
C ASP A 55 1.35 -9.36 5.04
N PHE A 56 1.19 -8.08 5.38
CA PHE A 56 -0.14 -7.49 5.65
C PHE A 56 -1.00 -7.34 4.38
N LEU A 57 -0.44 -7.48 3.18
CA LEU A 57 -1.17 -7.45 1.91
C LEU A 57 -1.61 -8.84 1.44
N SER A 58 -0.95 -9.90 1.92
CA SER A 58 -1.22 -11.29 1.54
C SER A 58 -2.25 -11.97 2.45
N GLY A 59 -2.49 -11.45 3.65
CA GLY A 59 -3.45 -12.00 4.61
C GLY A 59 -4.54 -11.00 5.03
N GLN A 60 -5.71 -11.07 4.39
CA GLN A 60 -7.02 -10.77 4.99
C GLN A 60 -8.11 -11.20 3.99
N THR A 61 -8.78 -12.30 4.30
CA THR A 61 -10.12 -12.69 3.81
C THR A 61 -11.19 -11.92 4.56
#